data_AF-A0A928LGA2-F1
#
_entry.id   AF-A0A928LGA2-F1
#
_cell.length_a   1.000
_cell.length_b   1.000
_cell.length_c   1.000
_cell.angle_alpha   90.00
_cell.angle_beta   90.00
_cell.angle_gamma   90.00
#
_symmetry.space_group_name_H-M   'P 1'
#
loop_
_entity.id
_entity.type
_entity.pdbx_description
1 polymer ?
#
loop_
_entity_poly.entity_id
_entity_poly.type
_entity_poly.pdbx_seq_one_letter_code
_entity_poly.pdbx_strand_id
1 'polypeptide(L)'
;MQYIIMLLIVIGLAVADYITGLIKAYCTNSLSSSKMRKGGLNKLGEIIVMLTACGLDVGIHSLGKYYNASELSAIAGAVTAVAVFVYITIMEVVSIFENYAEINPDAQGWALSLVKRLKKSDKEEKY
;
A
#
# COMPACT_ATOMS: atom_id res chain seq x y z
N MET A 1 9.52 -13.64 11.23
CA MET A 1 9.85 -13.68 9.78
C MET A 1 8.76 -13.12 8.90
N GLN A 2 7.48 -13.49 9.09
CA GLN A 2 6.37 -13.00 8.27
C GLN A 2 6.26 -11.46 8.21
N TYR A 3 6.30 -10.76 9.35
CA TYR A 3 6.23 -9.29 9.35
C TYR A 3 7.38 -8.61 8.60
N ILE A 4 8.59 -9.19 8.66
CA ILE A 4 9.75 -8.66 7.94
C ILE A 4 9.51 -8.77 6.43
N ILE A 5 8.97 -9.91 5.97
CA ILE A 5 8.64 -10.11 4.55
C ILE A 5 7.57 -9.11 4.11
N MET A 6 6.51 -8.91 4.90
CA MET A 6 5.46 -7.94 4.60
C MET A 6 6.01 -6.51 4.49
N LEU A 7 6.87 -6.11 5.43
CA LEU A 7 7.52 -4.80 5.41
C LEU A 7 8.43 -4.62 4.20
N LEU A 8 9.22 -5.63 3.83
CA LEU A 8 10.07 -5.57 2.65
C LEU A 8 9.26 -5.41 1.36
N ILE A 9 8.12 -6.11 1.24
CA ILE A 9 7.23 -5.97 0.10
C ILE A 9 6.65 -4.55 0.04
N VAL A 10 6.12 -4.03 1.15
CA VAL A 10 5.56 -2.66 1.20
C VAL A 10 6.61 -1.61 0.87
N ILE A 11 7.82 -1.73 1.42
CA ILE A 11 8.94 -0.83 1.10
C ILE A 11 9.29 -0.93 -0.39
N GLY A 12 9.36 -2.15 -0.94
CA GLY A 12 9.65 -2.37 -2.35
C GLY A 12 8.61 -1.72 -3.26
N LEU A 13 7.32 -1.87 -2.93
CA LEU A 13 6.21 -1.25 -3.66
C LEU A 13 6.25 0.27 -3.58
N ALA A 14 6.43 0.83 -2.38
CA ALA A 14 6.55 2.26 -2.16
C ALA A 14 7.72 2.89 -2.95
N VAL A 15 8.87 2.19 -3.00
CA VAL A 15 10.03 2.62 -3.80
C VAL A 15 9.73 2.52 -5.29
N ALA A 16 9.13 1.42 -5.75
CA ALA A 16 8.75 1.25 -7.15
C ALA A 16 7.76 2.34 -7.58
N ASP A 17 6.74 2.63 -6.79
CA ASP A 17 5.78 3.68 -7.09
C ASP A 17 6.45 5.06 -7.13
N TYR A 18 7.29 5.39 -6.15
CA TYR A 18 8.04 6.65 -6.15
C TYR A 18 8.91 6.81 -7.41
N ILE A 19 9.60 5.76 -7.82
CA ILE A 19 10.42 5.75 -9.03
C ILE A 19 9.54 5.92 -10.28
N THR A 20 8.43 5.19 -10.39
CA THR A 20 7.52 5.34 -11.55
C THR A 20 6.90 6.73 -11.62
N GLY A 21 6.56 7.34 -10.47
CA GLY A 21 6.10 8.72 -10.40
C GLY A 21 7.16 9.73 -10.84
N LEU A 22 8.44 9.48 -10.53
CA LEU A 22 9.55 10.30 -11.00
C LEU A 22 9.77 10.17 -12.51
N ILE A 23 9.75 8.94 -13.05
CA ILE A 23 9.84 8.67 -14.49
C ILE A 23 8.71 9.39 -15.23
N LYS A 24 7.47 9.26 -14.73
CA LYS A 24 6.30 9.95 -15.28
C LYS A 24 6.48 11.45 -15.32
N ALA A 25 6.91 12.05 -14.21
CA ALA A 25 7.10 13.50 -14.14
C ALA A 25 8.19 13.98 -15.13
N TYR A 26 9.23 13.17 -15.33
CA TYR A 26 10.26 13.43 -16.33
C TYR A 26 9.72 13.32 -17.77
N CYS A 27 9.04 12.22 -18.12
CA CYS A 27 8.46 12.00 -19.46
C CYS A 27 7.42 13.06 -19.84
N THR A 28 6.66 13.57 -18.86
CA THR A 28 5.60 14.57 -19.07
C THR A 28 6.08 16.01 -18.93
N ASN A 29 7.39 16.24 -18.72
CA ASN A 29 7.97 17.57 -18.42
C ASN A 29 7.26 18.31 -17.27
N SER A 30 6.69 17.57 -16.31
CA SER A 30 5.87 18.11 -15.21
C SER A 30 6.57 18.03 -13.85
N LEU A 31 7.91 17.91 -13.86
CA LEU A 31 8.74 17.80 -12.66
C LEU A 31 8.52 18.99 -11.71
N SER A 32 8.03 18.67 -10.53
CA SER A 32 7.86 19.63 -9.43
C SER A 32 8.36 19.01 -8.14
N SER A 33 9.40 19.60 -7.55
CA SER A 33 9.99 19.14 -6.29
C SER A 33 8.97 19.12 -5.15
N SER A 34 7.99 20.04 -5.17
CA SER A 34 6.90 20.05 -4.18
C SER A 34 6.01 18.81 -4.31
N LYS A 35 5.62 18.45 -5.54
CA LYS A 35 4.83 17.24 -5.81
C LYS A 35 5.61 15.97 -5.44
N MET A 36 6.88 15.88 -5.84
CA MET A 36 7.73 14.72 -5.54
C MET A 36 7.95 14.53 -4.03
N ARG A 37 8.19 15.61 -3.29
CA ARG A 37 8.34 15.54 -1.83
C ARG A 37 7.03 15.11 -1.16
N LYS A 38 5.89 15.64 -1.58
CA LYS A 38 4.59 15.22 -1.06
C LYS A 38 4.33 13.74 -1.33
N GLY A 39 4.62 13.27 -2.55
CA GLY A 39 4.54 11.86 -2.92
C GLY A 39 5.40 10.99 -2.01
N GLY A 40 6.69 11.32 -1.87
CA GLY A 40 7.61 10.56 -1.00
C GLY A 40 7.19 10.55 0.47
N LEU A 41 6.69 11.67 1.01
CA LEU A 41 6.18 11.72 2.38
C LEU A 41 4.94 10.83 2.58
N ASN A 42 4.05 10.74 1.59
CA ASN A 42 2.91 9.83 1.66
C ASN A 42 3.37 8.37 1.70
N LYS A 43 4.38 7.99 0.90
CA LYS A 43 4.97 6.65 0.90
C LYS A 43 5.63 6.29 2.22
N LEU A 44 6.33 7.24 2.83
CA LEU A 44 6.85 7.06 4.18
C LEU A 44 5.72 6.86 5.20
N GLY A 45 4.61 7.57 5.04
CA GLY A 45 3.40 7.38 5.84
C GLY A 45 2.85 5.95 5.75
N GLU A 46 2.74 5.39 4.55
CA GLU A 46 2.29 4.01 4.33
C GLU A 46 3.20 2.99 5.03
N ILE A 47 4.53 3.17 4.95
CA ILE A 47 5.50 2.31 5.64
C ILE A 47 5.30 2.39 7.17
N ILE A 48 5.08 3.59 7.72
CA ILE A 48 4.81 3.80 9.14
C ILE A 48 3.50 3.12 9.57
N VAL A 49 2.44 3.21 8.74
CA VAL A 49 1.17 2.53 9.00
C VAL A 49 1.36 1.01 9.02
N MET A 50 2.10 0.45 8.07
CA MET A 50 2.40 -0.99 8.05
C MET A 50 3.22 -1.43 9.27
N LEU A 51 4.24 -0.65 9.66
CA LEU A 51 5.03 -0.89 10.87
C LEU A 51 4.14 -0.89 12.12
N THR A 52 3.22 0.06 12.20
CA THR A 52 2.27 0.17 13.32
C THR A 52 1.33 -1.04 13.35
N ALA A 53 0.81 -1.48 12.21
CA ALA A 53 -0.05 -2.67 12.13
C ALA A 53 0.67 -3.95 12.57
N CYS A 54 1.93 -4.15 12.15
CA CYS A 54 2.76 -5.26 12.64
C CYS A 54 3.00 -5.16 14.16
N GLY A 55 3.28 -3.96 14.68
CA GLY A 55 3.46 -3.75 16.12
C GLY A 55 2.20 -4.02 16.93
N LEU A 56 1.04 -3.62 16.41
CA LEU A 56 -0.26 -3.89 17.03
C LEU A 56 -0.55 -5.39 17.11
N ASP A 57 -0.27 -6.16 16.05
CA ASP A 57 -0.44 -7.61 16.07
C ASP A 57 0.40 -8.25 17.19
N VAL A 58 1.68 -7.89 17.29
CA VAL A 58 2.57 -8.35 18.37
C VAL A 58 2.02 -7.97 19.76
N GLY A 59 1.49 -6.75 19.90
CA GLY A 59 0.89 -6.27 21.15
C GLY A 59 -0.39 -7.03 21.53
N ILE A 60 -1.30 -7.23 20.58
CA ILE A 60 -2.55 -7.98 20.76
C ILE A 60 -2.24 -9.42 21.16
N HIS A 61 -1.30 -10.07 20.47
CA HIS A 61 -0.88 -11.43 20.79
C HIS A 61 -0.27 -11.53 22.20
N SER A 62 0.49 -10.52 22.63
CA SER A 62 1.06 -10.46 23.97
C SER A 62 -0.02 -10.28 25.05
N LEU A 63 -1.02 -9.42 24.79
CA LEU A 63 -2.15 -9.20 25.70
C LEU A 63 -3.05 -10.44 25.81
N GLY A 64 -3.32 -11.14 24.71
CA GLY A 64 -4.12 -12.36 24.75
C GLY A 64 -3.49 -13.48 25.57
N LYS A 65 -2.15 -13.57 25.57
CA LYS A 65 -1.43 -14.47 26.49
C LYS A 65 -1.63 -14.07 27.95
N TYR A 66 -1.59 -12.78 28.26
CA TYR A 66 -1.79 -12.28 29.62
C TYR A 66 -3.20 -12.56 30.16
N TYR A 67 -4.23 -12.45 29.31
CA TYR A 67 -5.64 -12.64 29.70
C TYR A 67 -6.19 -14.06 29.43
N ASN A 68 -5.33 -15.05 29.12
CA ASN A 68 -5.74 -16.43 28.76
C ASN A 68 -6.75 -16.50 27.59
N ALA A 69 -6.69 -15.53 26.67
CA ALA A 69 -7.52 -15.45 25.46
C ALA A 69 -6.65 -15.53 24.19
N SER A 70 -5.67 -16.43 24.19
CA SER A 70 -4.62 -16.50 23.16
C SER A 70 -5.17 -16.77 21.75
N GLU A 71 -6.18 -17.63 21.61
CA GLU A 71 -6.74 -17.95 20.29
C GLU A 71 -7.45 -16.75 19.64
N LEU A 72 -8.27 -16.03 20.41
CA LEU A 72 -8.99 -14.86 19.91
C LEU A 72 -8.02 -13.72 19.55
N SER A 73 -6.99 -13.52 20.37
CA SER A 73 -5.97 -12.50 20.11
C SER A 73 -5.11 -12.81 18.89
N ALA A 74 -4.80 -14.09 18.63
CA ALA A 74 -4.02 -14.49 17.48
C ALA A 74 -4.78 -14.23 16.18
N ILE A 75 -6.09 -14.47 16.16
CA ILE A 75 -6.95 -14.18 15.01
C ILE A 75 -7.05 -12.65 14.81
N ALA A 76 -7.36 -11.90 15.87
CA ALA A 76 -7.56 -10.46 15.79
C ALA A 76 -6.29 -9.69 15.34
N GLY A 77 -5.12 -10.07 15.87
CA GLY A 77 -3.85 -9.46 15.49
C GLY A 77 -3.47 -9.76 14.04
N ALA A 78 -3.55 -11.04 13.63
CA ALA A 78 -3.20 -11.45 12.27
C ALA A 78 -4.11 -10.82 11.22
N VAL A 79 -5.42 -10.72 11.48
CA VAL A 79 -6.37 -10.06 10.59
C VAL A 79 -6.01 -8.58 10.40
N THR A 80 -5.59 -7.91 11.47
CA THR A 80 -5.22 -6.48 11.43
C THR A 80 -4.02 -6.24 10.52
N ALA A 81 -2.92 -6.97 10.73
CA ALA A 81 -1.71 -6.81 9.92
C ALA A 81 -1.92 -7.21 8.45
N VAL A 82 -2.64 -8.29 8.19
CA VAL A 82 -2.93 -8.77 6.83
C VAL A 82 -3.85 -7.81 6.08
N ALA A 83 -4.90 -7.28 6.73
CA ALA A 83 -5.82 -6.34 6.09
C ALA A 83 -5.10 -5.05 5.66
N VAL A 84 -4.29 -4.47 6.56
CA VAL A 84 -3.49 -3.27 6.24
C VAL A 84 -2.50 -3.54 5.11
N PHE A 85 -1.84 -4.69 5.14
CA PHE A 85 -0.90 -5.09 4.09
C PHE A 85 -1.57 -5.21 2.71
N VAL A 86 -2.71 -5.89 2.64
CA VAL A 86 -3.47 -6.05 1.39
C VAL A 86 -3.93 -4.70 0.87
N TYR A 87 -4.46 -3.84 1.75
CA TYR A 87 -4.90 -2.50 1.38
C TYR A 87 -3.77 -1.66 0.79
N ILE A 88 -2.63 -1.56 1.48
CA ILE A 88 -1.46 -0.80 0.99
C ILE A 88 -0.95 -1.40 -0.32
N THR A 89 -0.88 -2.72 -0.43
CA THR A 89 -0.42 -3.40 -1.65
C THR A 89 -1.28 -3.04 -2.85
N ILE A 90 -2.62 -3.08 -2.71
CA ILE A 90 -3.53 -2.72 -3.80
C ILE A 90 -3.37 -1.23 -4.16
N MET A 91 -3.29 -0.36 -3.16
CA MET A 91 -3.08 1.08 -3.35
C MET A 91 -1.80 1.39 -4.13
N GLU A 92 -0.67 0.77 -3.76
CA GLU A 92 0.61 0.97 -4.47
C GLU A 92 0.57 0.44 -5.90
N VAL A 93 0.00 -0.75 -6.10
CA VAL A 93 -0.15 -1.34 -7.43
C VAL A 93 -1.01 -0.45 -8.33
N VAL A 94 -2.12 0.09 -7.80
CA VAL A 94 -2.97 1.04 -8.53
C VAL A 94 -2.18 2.28 -8.92
N SER A 95 -1.41 2.86 -8.00
CA SER A 95 -0.58 4.05 -8.26
C SER A 95 0.47 3.80 -9.35
N ILE A 96 1.12 2.63 -9.31
CA ILE A 96 2.08 2.22 -10.34
C ILE A 96 1.41 2.11 -11.72
N PHE A 97 0.21 1.51 -11.79
CA PHE A 97 -0.54 1.42 -13.05
C PHE A 97 -0.96 2.80 -13.58
N GLU A 98 -1.36 3.72 -12.70
CA GLU A 98 -1.69 5.11 -13.08
C GLU A 98 -0.44 5.82 -13.64
N ASN A 99 0.70 5.69 -12.98
CA ASN A 99 1.96 6.26 -13.45
C ASN A 99 2.38 5.66 -14.80
N TYR A 100 2.26 4.35 -14.97
CA TYR A 100 2.58 3.67 -16.23
C TYR A 100 1.65 4.07 -17.39
N ALA A 101 0.35 4.23 -17.13
CA ALA A 101 -0.62 4.67 -18.13
C ALA A 101 -0.32 6.08 -18.66
N GLU A 102 0.24 6.97 -17.84
CA GLU A 102 0.68 8.31 -18.26
C GLU A 102 2.02 8.27 -19.02
N ILE A 103 2.90 7.32 -18.70
CA ILE A 103 4.19 7.15 -19.40
C ILE A 103 3.99 6.55 -20.80
N ASN A 104 3.09 5.58 -20.94
CA ASN A 104 2.87 4.84 -22.19
C ASN A 104 1.45 5.03 -22.72
N PRO A 105 1.25 5.84 -23.79
CA PRO A 105 -0.06 6.08 -24.41
C PRO A 105 -0.77 4.79 -24.85
N ASP A 106 -0.03 3.78 -25.32
CA ASP A 106 -0.61 2.50 -25.78
C ASP A 106 -1.13 1.67 -24.60
N ALA A 107 -0.59 1.89 -23.40
CA ALA A 107 -1.02 1.19 -22.19
C ALA A 107 -2.23 1.84 -21.50
N GLN A 108 -2.52 3.10 -21.81
CA GLN A 108 -3.52 3.90 -21.13
C GLN A 108 -4.91 3.22 -21.11
N GLY A 109 -5.31 2.59 -22.22
CA GLY A 109 -6.62 1.94 -22.35
C GLY A 109 -6.83 0.77 -21.39
N TRP A 110 -5.87 -0.16 -21.32
CA TRP A 110 -6.01 -1.35 -20.49
C TRP A 110 -5.62 -1.10 -19.04
N ALA A 111 -4.58 -0.30 -18.78
CA ALA A 111 -4.11 0.00 -17.42
C ALA A 111 -5.15 0.78 -16.62
N LEU A 112 -5.75 1.83 -17.21
CA LEU A 112 -6.82 2.57 -16.54
C LEU A 112 -8.11 1.74 -16.40
N SER A 113 -8.37 0.80 -17.30
CA SER A 113 -9.51 -0.12 -17.17
C SER A 113 -9.35 -1.04 -15.95
N LEU A 114 -8.15 -1.58 -15.73
CA LEU A 114 -7.82 -2.35 -14.52
C LEU A 114 -7.98 -1.49 -13.26
N VAL A 115 -7.40 -0.29 -13.25
CA VAL A 115 -7.53 0.65 -12.12
C VAL A 115 -9.01 0.96 -11.82
N LYS A 116 -9.84 1.21 -12.84
CA LYS A 116 -11.27 1.45 -12.66
C LYS A 116 -11.99 0.26 -12.04
N ARG A 117 -11.65 -0.97 -12.44
CA ARG A 117 -12.23 -2.20 -11.86
C ARG A 117 -11.86 -2.33 -10.38
N LEU A 118 -10.59 -2.09 -10.05
CA LEU A 118 -10.10 -2.13 -8.67
C LEU A 118 -10.76 -1.06 -7.79
N LYS A 119 -10.92 0.17 -8.30
CA LYS A 119 -11.60 1.27 -7.58
C LYS A 119 -13.12 1.12 -7.49
N LYS A 120 -13.75 0.36 -8.40
CA LYS A 120 -15.20 0.15 -8.41
C LYS A 120 -15.62 -0.80 -7.29
N SER A 121 -14.84 -1.86 -7.02
CA SER A 121 -15.05 -2.72 -5.84
C SER A 121 -15.08 -1.91 -4.53
N ASP A 122 -14.29 -0.85 -4.44
CA ASP A 122 -14.22 0.05 -3.27
C ASP A 122 -15.50 0.91 -3.06
N LYS A 123 -16.36 1.06 -4.08
CA LYS A 123 -17.58 1.88 -4.04
C LYS A 123 -18.87 1.08 -3.89
N GLU A 124 -18.87 -0.19 -4.27
CA GLU A 124 -20.06 -1.05 -4.17
C GLU A 124 -20.29 -1.57 -2.73
N GLU A 125 -19.29 -1.49 -1.84
CA GLU A 125 -19.40 -1.89 -0.42
C GLU A 125 -19.96 -0.80 0.53
N LYS A 126 -20.41 0.35 0.00
CA LYS A 126 -20.92 1.48 0.81
C LYS A 126 -22.44 1.51 1.04
N TYR A 127 -23.14 0.38 0.91
CA TYR A 127 -24.61 0.29 1.08
C TYR A 127 -25.01 -0.45 2.34
#